data_AF-A0A7K0KH53-F1
#
_entry.id   AF-A0A7K0KH53-F1
#
_cell.length_a   1.000
_cell.length_b   1.000
_cell.length_c   1.000
_cell.angle_alpha   90.00
_cell.angle_beta   90.00
_cell.angle_gamma   90.00
#
_symmetry.space_group_name_H-M   'P 1'
#
loop_
_entity.id
_entity.type
_entity.pdbx_description
1 polymer ?
#
loop_
_entity_poly.entity_id
_entity_poly.type
_entity_poly.pdbx_seq_one_letter_code
_entity_poly.pdbx_strand_id
1 'polypeptide(L)'
;MWSSREELFITTKICDSCYTREETLRTARHSMKQLGLDYVDLMLIHWPVGNPTVMWHTLEELYEQGLFKSIGVSNFYPNTFPKIVNDAKVMPVVNQCETHVLYQQRKIASDMESTFVPNMETKIETTNTGGKVLAYDGDELVGRLDFSFKGNVLSIDHTYAYKEGMGVGSLLVSAVNDYAVSKGLKVLPVCSFAAVWYQRHPQFQDILE
;
A
#
# COMPACT_ATOMS: atom_id res chain seq x y z
N MET A 1 34.25 2.37 -0.80
CA MET A 1 33.86 3.11 -2.01
C MET A 1 32.84 2.21 -2.69
N TRP A 2 31.64 2.70 -3.00
CA TRP A 2 30.61 1.92 -3.67
C TRP A 2 31.16 1.38 -5.00
N SER A 3 30.92 0.11 -5.30
CA SER A 3 31.57 -0.57 -6.43
C SER A 3 30.76 -0.50 -7.72
N SER A 4 29.45 -0.25 -7.62
CA SER A 4 28.55 -0.11 -8.77
C SER A 4 27.35 0.80 -8.49
N ARG A 5 26.63 1.20 -9.55
CA ARG A 5 25.45 2.08 -9.45
C ARG A 5 24.29 1.41 -8.69
N GLU A 6 24.18 0.10 -8.79
CA GLU A 6 23.12 -0.73 -8.21
C GLU A 6 23.22 -0.83 -6.68
N GLU A 7 24.38 -0.50 -6.09
CA GLU A 7 24.55 -0.45 -4.63
C GLU A 7 23.94 0.83 -4.00
N LEU A 8 23.56 1.81 -4.83
CA LEU A 8 23.00 3.07 -4.40
C LEU A 8 21.50 3.12 -4.63
N PHE A 9 20.75 3.60 -3.63
CA PHE A 9 19.34 3.94 -3.78
C PHE A 9 19.19 5.46 -3.93
N ILE A 10 18.91 5.92 -5.15
CA ILE A 10 18.80 7.33 -5.49
C ILE A 10 17.32 7.70 -5.63
N THR A 11 16.87 8.62 -4.79
CA THR A 11 15.54 9.24 -4.87
C THR A 11 15.64 10.64 -5.41
N THR A 12 14.77 11.00 -6.36
CA THR A 12 14.59 12.39 -6.81
C THR A 12 13.11 12.73 -6.93
N LYS A 13 12.80 14.00 -7.21
CA LYS A 13 11.43 14.50 -7.23
C LYS A 13 11.17 15.40 -8.43
N ILE A 14 9.94 15.37 -8.93
CA ILE A 14 9.38 16.42 -9.79
C ILE A 14 8.99 17.59 -8.88
N CYS A 15 9.76 18.69 -8.96
CA CYS A 15 9.54 19.90 -8.15
C CYS A 15 8.63 20.94 -8.82
N ASP A 16 8.43 20.84 -10.14
CA ASP A 16 7.61 21.78 -10.88
C ASP A 16 6.12 21.46 -10.74
N SER A 17 5.28 22.49 -10.64
CA SER A 17 3.83 22.34 -10.76
C SER A 17 3.47 22.07 -12.22
N CYS A 18 3.27 20.81 -12.58
CA CYS A 18 2.93 20.39 -13.93
C CYS A 18 1.41 20.25 -14.08
N TYR A 19 0.85 20.74 -15.18
CA TYR A 19 -0.57 20.61 -15.52
C TYR A 19 -0.80 19.62 -16.67
N THR A 20 0.23 19.39 -17.47
CA THR A 20 0.18 18.57 -18.68
C THR A 20 1.21 17.43 -18.65
N ARG A 21 0.96 16.42 -19.49
CA ARG A 21 1.88 15.30 -19.71
C ARG A 21 3.26 15.78 -20.19
N GLU A 22 3.29 16.69 -21.16
CA GLU A 22 4.54 17.19 -21.74
C GLU A 22 5.40 17.98 -20.74
N GLU A 23 4.77 18.77 -19.85
CA GLU A 23 5.48 19.42 -18.76
C GLU A 23 6.10 18.39 -17.81
N THR A 24 5.32 17.37 -17.43
CA THR A 24 5.77 16.30 -16.53
C THR A 24 6.94 15.52 -17.14
N LEU A 25 6.84 15.13 -18.42
CA LEU A 25 7.91 14.46 -19.16
C LEU A 25 9.18 15.31 -19.19
N ARG A 26 9.04 16.60 -19.51
CA ARG A 26 10.17 17.53 -19.59
C ARG A 26 10.87 17.66 -18.25
N THR A 27 10.14 17.89 -17.16
CA THR A 27 10.73 18.06 -15.82
C THR A 27 11.37 16.77 -15.33
N ALA A 28 10.71 15.62 -15.52
CA ALA A 28 11.27 14.32 -15.15
C ALA A 28 12.60 14.04 -15.88
N ARG A 29 12.63 14.20 -17.21
CA ARG A 29 13.84 14.00 -18.02
C ARG A 29 14.92 15.05 -17.70
N HIS A 30 14.53 16.28 -17.36
CA HIS A 30 15.48 17.29 -16.92
C HIS A 30 16.20 16.86 -15.64
N SER A 31 15.47 16.39 -14.63
CA SER A 31 16.07 15.85 -13.39
C SER A 31 17.03 14.70 -13.68
N MET A 32 16.64 13.76 -14.54
CA MET A 32 17.52 12.65 -14.96
C MET A 32 18.80 13.14 -15.64
N LYS A 33 18.68 14.13 -16.53
CA LYS A 33 19.82 14.75 -17.20
C LYS A 33 20.76 15.46 -16.24
N GLN A 34 20.24 16.16 -15.24
CA GLN A 34 21.06 16.84 -14.22
C GLN A 34 21.80 15.84 -13.33
N LEU A 35 21.16 14.72 -12.99
CA LEU A 35 21.79 13.65 -12.23
C LEU A 35 22.82 12.86 -13.06
N GLY A 36 22.72 12.90 -14.39
CA GLY A 36 23.59 12.14 -15.28
C GLY A 36 23.38 10.63 -15.15
N LEU A 37 22.15 10.21 -14.86
CA LEU A 37 21.79 8.80 -14.64
C LEU A 37 20.83 8.31 -15.71
N ASP A 38 20.97 7.04 -16.09
CA ASP A 38 20.02 6.36 -16.97
C ASP A 38 18.74 5.95 -16.24
N TYR A 39 18.84 5.73 -14.92
CA TYR A 39 17.68 5.41 -14.07
C TYR A 39 17.85 5.93 -12.63
N VAL A 40 16.72 6.16 -11.96
CA VAL A 40 16.66 6.37 -10.50
C VAL A 40 15.84 5.27 -9.83
N ASP A 41 16.11 5.04 -8.56
CA ASP A 41 15.46 3.99 -7.79
C ASP A 41 14.04 4.42 -7.39
N LEU A 42 13.85 5.70 -7.08
CA LEU A 42 12.54 6.27 -6.73
C LEU A 42 12.35 7.68 -7.30
N MET A 43 11.27 7.87 -8.07
CA MET A 43 10.80 9.18 -8.52
C MET A 43 9.54 9.59 -7.76
N LEU A 44 9.53 10.79 -7.17
CA LEU A 44 8.38 11.30 -6.41
C LEU A 44 7.73 12.52 -7.07
N ILE A 45 6.40 12.64 -6.99
CA ILE A 45 5.74 13.96 -7.10
C ILE A 45 6.01 14.71 -5.80
N HIS A 46 6.67 15.88 -5.85
CA HIS A 46 7.09 16.59 -4.63
C HIS A 46 5.91 17.21 -3.86
N TRP A 47 4.96 17.80 -4.57
CA TRP A 47 3.76 18.41 -3.99
C TRP A 47 2.55 18.19 -4.89
N PRO A 48 1.33 18.05 -4.33
CA PRO A 48 0.10 17.90 -5.10
C PRO A 48 -0.38 19.23 -5.72
N VAL A 49 0.51 20.01 -6.33
CA VAL A 49 0.23 21.30 -6.97
C VAL A 49 0.27 21.14 -8.49
N GLY A 50 -0.73 21.69 -9.19
CA GLY A 50 -0.93 21.46 -10.62
C GLY A 50 -2.00 20.40 -10.87
N ASN A 51 -1.72 19.43 -11.75
CA ASN A 51 -2.57 18.28 -12.03
C ASN A 51 -1.90 16.96 -11.58
N PRO A 52 -2.09 16.54 -10.31
CA PRO A 52 -1.54 15.30 -9.77
C PRO A 52 -1.86 14.04 -10.56
N THR A 53 -3.07 13.93 -11.10
CA THR A 53 -3.52 12.76 -11.87
C THR A 53 -2.74 12.65 -13.18
N VAL A 54 -2.58 13.76 -13.92
CA VAL A 54 -1.77 13.77 -15.15
C VAL A 54 -0.29 13.51 -14.84
N MET A 55 0.24 14.10 -13.77
CA MET A 55 1.60 13.83 -13.35
C MET A 55 1.80 12.34 -13.02
N TRP A 56 0.86 11.74 -12.29
CA TRP A 56 0.92 10.33 -11.89
C TRP A 56 0.92 9.39 -13.09
N HIS A 57 -0.05 9.52 -14.01
CA HIS A 57 -0.09 8.68 -15.21
C HIS A 57 1.16 8.84 -16.10
N THR A 58 1.71 10.05 -16.15
CA THR A 58 2.97 10.26 -16.89
C THR A 58 4.16 9.57 -16.19
N LEU A 59 4.19 9.54 -14.85
CA LEU A 59 5.18 8.76 -14.10
C LEU A 59 5.01 7.26 -14.31
N GLU A 60 3.78 6.74 -14.40
CA GLU A 60 3.50 5.35 -14.75
C GLU A 60 4.09 4.97 -16.11
N GLU A 61 3.88 5.81 -17.13
CA GLU A 61 4.46 5.59 -18.47
C GLU A 61 6.00 5.54 -18.45
N LEU A 62 6.64 6.42 -17.66
CA LEU A 62 8.10 6.49 -17.55
C LEU A 62 8.68 5.34 -16.72
N TYR A 63 7.92 4.88 -15.72
CA TYR A 63 8.21 3.68 -14.95
C TYR A 63 8.17 2.43 -15.84
N GLU A 64 7.14 2.28 -16.67
CA GLU A 64 7.04 1.18 -17.66
C GLU A 64 8.20 1.20 -18.67
N GLN A 65 8.72 2.38 -19.02
CA GLN A 65 9.91 2.55 -19.85
C GLN A 65 11.23 2.23 -19.13
N GLY A 66 11.19 1.91 -17.83
CA GLY A 66 12.36 1.55 -17.03
C GLY A 66 13.21 2.74 -16.56
N LEU A 67 12.75 3.99 -16.77
CA LEU A 67 13.47 5.18 -16.33
C LEU A 67 13.52 5.28 -14.79
N PHE A 68 12.51 4.70 -14.13
CA PHE A 68 12.37 4.64 -12.67
C PHE A 68 12.18 3.18 -12.25
N LYS A 69 12.82 2.75 -11.16
CA LYS A 69 12.56 1.42 -10.56
C LYS A 69 11.32 1.42 -9.67
N SER A 70 10.89 2.58 -9.21
CA SER A 70 9.68 2.76 -8.40
C SER A 70 9.20 4.21 -8.50
N ILE A 71 7.90 4.41 -8.25
CA ILE A 71 7.27 5.74 -8.24
C ILE A 71 6.47 5.94 -6.96
N GLY A 72 6.45 7.17 -6.46
CA GLY A 72 5.74 7.52 -5.25
C GLY A 72 5.37 9.00 -5.21
N VAL A 73 4.87 9.43 -4.05
CA VAL A 73 4.45 10.81 -3.84
C VAL A 73 5.07 11.41 -2.59
N SER A 74 4.90 12.72 -2.43
CA SER A 74 5.35 13.47 -1.26
C SER A 74 4.29 14.51 -0.94
N ASN A 75 3.97 14.65 0.35
CA ASN A 75 2.98 15.62 0.84
C ASN A 75 1.56 15.40 0.29
N PHE A 76 1.16 14.15 0.06
CA PHE A 76 -0.22 13.81 -0.28
C PHE A 76 -0.99 13.48 1.00
N TYR A 77 -2.09 14.20 1.23
CA TYR A 77 -2.90 14.13 2.44
C TYR A 77 -4.24 13.44 2.11
N PRO A 78 -5.11 13.14 3.09
CA PRO A 78 -6.34 12.38 2.86
C PRO A 78 -7.27 12.96 1.78
N ASN A 79 -7.19 14.27 1.52
CA ASN A 79 -8.00 14.95 0.50
C ASN A 79 -7.38 14.94 -0.91
N THR A 80 -6.09 14.64 -1.04
CA THR A 80 -5.35 14.65 -2.32
C THR A 80 -4.88 13.26 -2.73
N PHE A 81 -4.58 12.37 -1.77
CA PHE A 81 -4.16 11.00 -2.02
C PHE A 81 -5.19 10.20 -2.83
N PRO A 82 -6.51 10.22 -2.55
CA PRO A 82 -7.53 9.54 -3.35
C PRO A 82 -7.55 9.94 -4.83
N LYS A 83 -7.13 11.17 -5.17
CA LYS A 83 -7.18 11.70 -6.54
C LYS A 83 -6.21 11.02 -7.50
N ILE A 84 -5.17 10.38 -6.97
CA ILE A 84 -4.18 9.64 -7.77
C ILE A 84 -4.41 8.14 -7.68
N VAL A 85 -4.71 7.61 -6.49
CA VAL A 85 -4.74 6.17 -6.24
C VAL A 85 -5.98 5.48 -6.81
N ASN A 86 -7.12 6.18 -6.92
CA ASN A 86 -8.35 5.56 -7.40
C ASN A 86 -8.26 5.06 -8.85
N ASP A 87 -7.46 5.74 -9.67
CA ASP A 87 -7.28 5.41 -11.10
C ASP A 87 -5.84 4.94 -11.41
N ALA A 88 -5.00 4.75 -10.38
CA ALA A 88 -3.62 4.32 -10.54
C ALA A 88 -3.53 2.86 -11.03
N LYS A 89 -2.72 2.63 -12.06
CA LYS A 89 -2.33 1.27 -12.49
C LYS A 89 -1.17 0.76 -11.65
N VAL A 90 -0.29 1.66 -11.22
CA VAL A 90 0.84 1.37 -10.34
C VAL A 90 0.61 2.17 -9.06
N MET A 91 0.50 1.47 -7.94
CA MET A 91 0.28 2.12 -6.64
C MET A 91 1.55 2.86 -6.17
N PRO A 92 1.43 4.06 -5.57
CA PRO A 92 2.58 4.74 -5.00
C PRO A 92 3.21 3.91 -3.89
N VAL A 93 4.48 3.56 -4.04
CA VAL A 93 5.20 2.73 -3.05
C VAL A 93 5.57 3.51 -1.78
N VAL A 94 5.60 4.84 -1.86
CA VAL A 94 5.97 5.76 -0.78
C VAL A 94 5.10 7.03 -0.85
N ASN A 95 4.73 7.56 0.30
CA ASN A 95 4.31 8.96 0.47
C ASN A 95 5.24 9.64 1.48
N GLN A 96 6.18 10.45 0.99
CA GLN A 96 7.12 11.16 1.83
C GLN A 96 6.43 12.38 2.45
N CYS A 97 6.18 12.35 3.76
CA CYS A 97 5.49 13.42 4.48
C CYS A 97 6.30 13.90 5.68
N GLU A 98 6.12 15.18 6.02
CA GLU A 98 6.57 15.72 7.31
C GLU A 98 6.01 14.86 8.44
N THR A 99 6.90 14.30 9.26
CA THR A 99 6.54 13.46 10.40
C THR A 99 7.46 13.77 11.57
N HIS A 100 6.89 14.09 12.72
CA HIS A 100 7.62 14.33 13.96
C HIS A 100 6.72 14.09 15.17
N VAL A 101 7.26 14.20 16.39
CA VAL A 101 6.54 13.89 17.64
C VAL A 101 5.20 14.63 17.75
N LEU A 102 5.17 15.90 17.30
CA LEU A 102 3.98 16.76 17.31
C LEU A 102 3.06 16.56 16.09
N TYR A 103 3.50 15.86 15.05
CA TYR A 103 2.74 15.64 13.82
C TYR A 103 3.03 14.25 13.26
N GLN A 104 2.39 13.24 13.86
CA GLN A 104 2.71 11.82 13.64
C GLN A 104 2.07 11.24 12.38
N GLN A 105 1.22 11.99 11.68
CA GLN A 105 0.58 11.55 10.43
C GLN A 105 -0.20 10.23 10.50
N ARG A 106 -0.75 9.87 11.68
CA ARG A 106 -1.44 8.59 11.90
C ARG A 106 -2.55 8.29 10.88
N LYS A 107 -3.32 9.31 10.50
CA LYS A 107 -4.39 9.14 9.50
C LYS A 107 -3.82 8.83 8.10
N ILE A 108 -2.78 9.53 7.66
CA ILE A 108 -2.17 9.28 6.34
C ILE A 108 -1.56 7.87 6.30
N ALA A 109 -0.88 7.45 7.37
CA ALA A 109 -0.35 6.11 7.47
C ALA A 109 -1.46 5.06 7.34
N SER A 110 -2.59 5.25 8.04
CA SER A 110 -3.75 4.38 7.91
C SER A 110 -4.36 4.37 6.50
N ASP A 111 -4.49 5.54 5.87
CA ASP A 111 -5.04 5.66 4.51
C ASP A 111 -4.13 4.95 3.49
N MET A 112 -2.80 5.07 3.62
CA MET A 112 -1.85 4.34 2.77
C MET A 112 -1.90 2.83 2.96
N GLU A 113 -1.97 2.36 4.22
CA GLU A 113 -2.08 0.93 4.54
C GLU A 113 -3.36 0.30 3.96
N SER A 114 -4.46 1.05 3.94
CA SER A 114 -5.76 0.59 3.44
C SER A 114 -5.91 0.68 1.93
N THR A 115 -5.20 1.62 1.27
CA THR A 115 -5.26 1.78 -0.18
C THR A 115 -4.32 0.80 -0.91
N PHE A 116 -3.30 0.29 -0.23
CA PHE A 116 -2.48 -0.81 -0.73
C PHE A 116 -3.28 -2.13 -0.62
N VAL A 117 -4.32 -2.26 -1.44
CA VAL A 117 -4.95 -3.55 -1.74
C VAL A 117 -4.12 -4.11 -2.88
N PRO A 118 -3.24 -5.08 -2.62
CA PRO A 118 -2.49 -5.69 -3.70
C PRO A 118 -3.48 -6.35 -4.67
N ASN A 119 -3.13 -6.51 -5.95
CA ASN A 119 -3.85 -7.37 -6.90
C ASN A 119 -3.66 -8.86 -6.51
N MET A 120 -3.89 -9.19 -5.24
CA MET A 120 -3.75 -10.50 -4.65
C MET A 120 -5.14 -11.09 -4.45
N GLU A 121 -5.26 -12.36 -4.76
CA GLU A 121 -6.50 -13.10 -4.57
C GLU A 121 -6.52 -13.74 -3.19
N THR A 122 -7.66 -13.69 -2.51
CA THR A 122 -7.86 -14.39 -1.24
C THR A 122 -8.78 -15.59 -1.41
N LYS A 123 -8.39 -16.73 -0.83
CA LYS A 123 -9.21 -17.94 -0.76
C LYS A 123 -9.44 -18.33 0.70
N ILE A 124 -10.68 -18.69 1.04
CA ILE A 124 -11.04 -19.16 2.38
C ILE A 124 -11.31 -20.66 2.34
N GLU A 125 -10.64 -21.40 3.23
CA GLU A 125 -10.85 -22.83 3.44
C GLU A 125 -11.37 -23.05 4.86
N THR A 126 -12.56 -23.63 4.99
CA THR A 126 -13.23 -23.85 6.28
C THR A 126 -13.31 -25.32 6.65
N THR A 127 -13.40 -25.55 7.96
CA THR A 127 -13.67 -26.83 8.62
C THR A 127 -14.73 -26.60 9.69
N ASN A 128 -15.17 -27.67 10.35
CA ASN A 128 -16.18 -27.57 11.42
C ASN A 128 -15.70 -26.78 12.65
N THR A 129 -14.38 -26.64 12.85
CA THR A 129 -13.79 -26.04 14.05
C THR A 129 -13.04 -24.73 13.77
N GLY A 130 -12.94 -24.31 12.51
CA GLY A 130 -12.15 -23.15 12.12
C GLY A 130 -11.85 -23.14 10.63
N GLY A 131 -10.76 -22.51 10.24
CA GLY A 131 -10.33 -22.44 8.85
C GLY A 131 -9.09 -21.59 8.68
N LYS A 132 -8.81 -21.28 7.42
CA LYS A 132 -7.71 -20.41 7.04
C LYS A 132 -8.11 -19.55 5.85
N VAL A 133 -7.59 -18.32 5.84
CA VAL A 133 -7.56 -17.44 4.68
C VAL A 133 -6.18 -17.55 4.06
N LEU A 134 -6.11 -17.69 2.74
CA LEU A 134 -4.88 -17.77 1.96
C LEU A 134 -4.85 -16.57 1.01
N ALA A 135 -3.70 -15.91 0.89
CA ALA A 135 -3.48 -14.80 -0.04
C ALA A 135 -2.46 -15.19 -1.12
N TYR A 136 -2.78 -14.92 -2.37
CA TYR A 136 -1.99 -15.29 -3.54
C TYR A 136 -1.63 -14.06 -4.38
N ASP A 137 -0.39 -13.98 -4.83
CA ASP A 137 0.09 -13.01 -5.82
C ASP A 137 0.37 -13.78 -7.13
N GLY A 138 -0.59 -13.76 -8.05
CA GLY A 138 -0.62 -14.73 -9.14
C GLY A 138 -0.73 -16.16 -8.60
N ASP A 139 0.22 -17.03 -8.97
CA ASP A 139 0.28 -18.41 -8.49
C ASP A 139 1.05 -18.58 -7.16
N GLU A 140 1.67 -17.50 -6.64
CA GLU A 140 2.51 -17.57 -5.45
C GLU A 140 1.69 -17.36 -4.17
N LEU A 141 1.80 -18.28 -3.20
CA LEU A 141 1.22 -18.10 -1.87
C LEU A 141 2.06 -17.09 -1.07
N VAL A 142 1.49 -15.93 -0.78
CA VAL A 142 2.18 -14.81 -0.11
C VAL A 142 1.75 -14.59 1.34
N GLY A 143 0.66 -15.23 1.78
CA GLY A 143 0.28 -15.21 3.19
C GLY A 143 -0.85 -16.16 3.56
N ARG A 144 -1.02 -16.34 4.87
CA ARG A 144 -2.07 -17.17 5.48
C ARG A 144 -2.55 -16.56 6.80
N LEU A 145 -3.85 -16.63 7.08
CA LEU A 145 -4.41 -16.34 8.40
C LEU A 145 -5.17 -17.58 8.88
N ASP A 146 -4.90 -18.02 10.10
CA ASP A 146 -5.61 -19.13 10.74
C ASP A 146 -6.67 -18.60 11.69
N PHE A 147 -7.85 -19.21 11.68
CA PHE A 147 -8.94 -18.87 12.59
C PHE A 147 -9.66 -20.11 13.13
N SER A 148 -10.26 -19.96 14.29
CA SER A 148 -11.03 -21.01 14.98
C SER A 148 -12.45 -20.53 15.27
N PHE A 149 -13.39 -21.47 15.40
CA PHE A 149 -14.77 -21.18 15.78
C PHE A 149 -15.02 -21.57 17.25
N LYS A 150 -15.67 -20.67 17.98
CA LYS A 150 -16.21 -20.93 19.32
C LYS A 150 -17.65 -20.41 19.42
N GLY A 151 -18.61 -21.28 19.13
CA GLY A 151 -20.01 -20.87 19.03
C GLY A 151 -20.23 -19.91 17.86
N ASN A 152 -20.72 -18.70 18.12
CA ASN A 152 -20.93 -17.67 17.10
C ASN A 152 -19.73 -16.71 16.92
N VAL A 153 -18.57 -17.10 17.46
CA VAL A 153 -17.35 -16.29 17.48
C VAL A 153 -16.32 -16.93 16.57
N LEU A 154 -15.77 -16.14 15.65
CA LEU A 154 -14.57 -16.43 14.89
C LEU A 154 -13.37 -15.82 15.61
N SER A 155 -12.45 -16.65 16.08
CA SER A 155 -11.21 -16.18 16.69
C SER A 155 -10.09 -16.14 15.64
N ILE A 156 -9.47 -14.98 15.45
CA ILE A 156 -8.29 -14.85 14.58
C ILE A 156 -7.06 -15.28 15.39
N ASP A 157 -6.59 -16.51 15.15
CA ASP A 157 -5.54 -17.14 15.94
C ASP A 157 -4.16 -16.57 15.57
N HIS A 158 -3.84 -16.50 14.28
CA HIS A 158 -2.57 -15.97 13.80
C HIS A 158 -2.60 -15.51 12.34
N THR A 159 -1.78 -14.51 12.02
CA THR A 159 -1.58 -13.99 10.65
C THR A 159 -0.12 -14.17 10.24
N TYR A 160 0.12 -14.85 9.13
CA TYR A 160 1.42 -15.09 8.51
C TYR A 160 1.50 -14.31 7.19
N ALA A 161 2.41 -13.33 7.11
CA ALA A 161 2.78 -12.67 5.87
C ALA A 161 4.17 -13.16 5.44
N TYR A 162 4.27 -13.83 4.30
CA TYR A 162 5.53 -14.41 3.81
C TYR A 162 6.37 -13.40 3.03
N LYS A 163 5.79 -12.26 2.67
CA LYS A 163 6.45 -11.12 2.06
C LYS A 163 6.12 -9.85 2.84
N GLU A 164 7.15 -9.20 3.35
CA GLU A 164 7.02 -7.96 4.14
C GLU A 164 6.66 -6.77 3.25
N GLY A 165 5.98 -5.77 3.82
CA GLY A 165 5.73 -4.48 3.17
C GLY A 165 4.66 -4.47 2.07
N MET A 166 4.01 -5.60 1.77
CA MET A 166 3.02 -5.69 0.69
C MET A 166 1.55 -5.71 1.15
N GLY A 167 1.24 -5.28 2.38
CA GLY A 167 -0.16 -5.23 2.86
C GLY A 167 -0.84 -6.60 3.06
N VAL A 168 -0.14 -7.73 2.89
CA VAL A 168 -0.70 -9.10 2.96
C VAL A 168 -1.47 -9.36 4.26
N GLY A 169 -0.91 -8.93 5.40
CA GLY A 169 -1.58 -9.12 6.70
C GLY A 169 -2.93 -8.39 6.77
N SER A 170 -2.99 -7.16 6.27
CA SER A 170 -4.23 -6.38 6.21
C SER A 170 -5.25 -7.00 5.26
N LEU A 171 -4.81 -7.49 4.10
CA LEU A 171 -5.66 -8.20 3.14
C LEU A 171 -6.31 -9.44 3.77
N LEU A 172 -5.52 -10.26 4.47
CA LEU A 172 -6.00 -11.46 5.15
C LEU A 172 -7.04 -11.14 6.24
N VAL A 173 -6.78 -10.12 7.06
CA VAL A 173 -7.71 -9.69 8.12
C VAL A 173 -8.98 -9.08 7.53
N SER A 174 -8.89 -8.33 6.43
CA SER A 174 -10.08 -7.83 5.73
C SER A 174 -10.93 -8.98 5.19
N ALA A 175 -10.31 -9.95 4.52
CA ALA A 175 -11.04 -11.09 3.95
C ALA A 175 -11.73 -11.96 5.02
N VAL A 176 -11.10 -12.16 6.18
CA VAL A 176 -11.76 -12.90 7.28
C VAL A 176 -12.90 -12.10 7.91
N ASN A 177 -12.82 -10.76 7.92
CA ASN A 177 -13.91 -9.89 8.38
C ASN A 177 -15.11 -9.95 7.43
N ASP A 178 -14.88 -9.85 6.12
CA ASP A 178 -15.94 -9.97 5.13
C ASP A 178 -16.66 -11.32 5.25
N TYR A 179 -15.89 -12.39 5.48
CA TYR A 179 -16.44 -13.70 5.79
C TYR A 179 -17.27 -13.70 7.07
N ALA A 180 -16.75 -13.16 8.17
CA ALA A 180 -17.47 -13.09 9.45
C ALA A 180 -18.79 -12.31 9.33
N VAL A 181 -18.77 -11.15 8.67
CA VAL A 181 -19.95 -10.33 8.36
C VAL A 181 -20.95 -11.14 7.53
N SER A 182 -20.51 -11.82 6.47
CA SER A 182 -21.39 -12.64 5.61
C SER A 182 -22.07 -13.81 6.35
N LYS A 183 -21.49 -14.24 7.48
CA LYS A 183 -22.00 -15.33 8.32
C LYS A 183 -22.68 -14.87 9.60
N GLY A 184 -22.74 -13.56 9.87
CA GLY A 184 -23.29 -13.03 11.11
C GLY A 184 -22.49 -13.42 12.37
N LEU A 185 -21.18 -13.63 12.21
CA LEU A 185 -20.27 -14.01 13.29
C LEU A 185 -19.71 -12.77 13.99
N LYS A 186 -19.41 -12.92 15.28
CA LYS A 186 -18.54 -12.00 16.01
C LYS A 186 -17.09 -12.37 15.82
N VAL A 187 -16.17 -11.42 15.95
CA VAL A 187 -14.73 -11.64 15.77
C VAL A 187 -13.95 -11.34 17.03
N LEU A 188 -13.07 -12.26 17.41
CA LEU A 188 -12.13 -12.11 18.51
C LEU A 188 -10.68 -12.12 17.99
N PRO A 189 -9.99 -10.98 17.91
CA PRO A 189 -8.62 -10.90 17.41
C PRO A 189 -7.59 -11.31 18.47
N VAL A 190 -7.31 -12.61 18.59
CA VAL A 190 -6.30 -13.14 19.52
C VAL A 190 -4.88 -12.82 19.04
N CYS A 191 -4.66 -12.87 17.72
CA CYS A 191 -3.40 -12.45 17.10
C CYS A 191 -3.09 -10.98 17.39
N SER A 192 -1.87 -10.68 17.87
CA SER A 192 -1.44 -9.30 18.16
C SER A 192 -1.49 -8.38 16.94
N PHE A 193 -1.16 -8.90 15.74
CA PHE A 193 -1.30 -8.15 14.50
C PHE A 193 -2.75 -7.76 14.25
N ALA A 194 -3.68 -8.73 14.33
CA ALA A 194 -5.11 -8.46 14.14
C ALA A 194 -5.63 -7.47 15.18
N ALA A 195 -5.23 -7.60 16.45
CA ALA A 195 -5.63 -6.69 17.52
C ALA A 195 -5.23 -5.24 17.22
N VAL A 196 -3.98 -5.02 16.76
CA VAL A 196 -3.51 -3.69 16.33
C VAL A 196 -4.23 -3.23 15.07
N TRP A 197 -4.51 -4.15 14.13
CA TRP A 197 -5.24 -3.85 12.90
C TRP A 197 -6.63 -3.28 13.21
N TYR A 198 -7.40 -3.86 14.14
CA TYR A 198 -8.72 -3.32 14.52
C TYR A 198 -8.67 -1.96 15.21
N GLN A 199 -7.59 -1.62 15.91
CA GLN A 199 -7.41 -0.26 16.46
C GLN A 199 -7.30 0.79 15.35
N ARG A 200 -6.83 0.38 14.16
CA ARG A 200 -6.68 1.24 12.98
C ARG A 200 -7.91 1.23 12.07
N HIS A 201 -8.81 0.27 12.22
CA HIS A 201 -9.98 0.06 11.37
C HIS A 201 -11.29 0.12 12.19
N PRO A 202 -11.70 1.33 12.65
CA PRO A 202 -12.85 1.50 13.54
C PRO A 202 -14.19 1.07 12.92
N GLN A 203 -14.28 0.96 11.60
CA GLN A 203 -15.48 0.49 10.90
C GLN A 203 -15.86 -0.97 11.18
N PHE A 204 -14.93 -1.78 11.73
CA PHE A 204 -15.20 -3.17 12.12
C PHE A 204 -15.37 -3.34 13.65
N GLN A 205 -15.53 -2.25 14.40
CA GLN A 205 -15.68 -2.32 15.87
C GLN A 205 -17.01 -2.98 16.29
N ASP A 206 -18.03 -2.91 15.44
CA ASP A 206 -19.36 -3.47 15.66
C ASP A 206 -19.40 -5.01 15.58
N ILE A 207 -18.47 -5.63 14.86
CA ILE A 207 -18.36 -7.09 14.76
C ILE A 207 -17.46 -7.71 15.82
N LEU A 208 -16.77 -6.91 16.65
CA LEU A 208 -15.95 -7.45 17.73
C LEU A 208 -16.81 -8.09 18.84
N GLU A 209 -16.27 -9.15 19.45
CA GLU A 209 -16.74 -9.74 20.71
C GLU A 209 -16.17 -9.00 21.93
#